data_AF-A0A074X4W2-F1
#
_entry.id   AF-A0A074X4W2-F1
#
_cell.length_a   1.000
_cell.length_b   1.000
_cell.length_c   1.000
_cell.angle_alpha   90.00
_cell.angle_beta   90.00
_cell.angle_gamma   90.00
#
_symmetry.space_group_name_H-M   'P 1'
#
loop_
_entity.id
_entity.type
_entity.pdbx_description
1 polymer ?
#
loop_
_entity_poly.entity_id
_entity_poly.type
_entity_poly.pdbx_seq_one_letter_code
_entity_poly.pdbx_strand_id
1 'polypeptide(L)'
;MQFLAFAGLLASSLLAPISAAPLEAQVETRDFGGTHWVDTWTSMPQLTEPANLPNPPFNQTGSVFVNSTIRQTLHMSIGGPQIRIRLSNVFGATQLNITAVTVALPFNNSAGQSIIETNTLQTVTFSGNNSIIIPDGSLAVSDPIHFPIKAQSELAVSIYLAGGQLGNSITSHPGSRTNSFYQFGNAVNAANLTDPSVQAVAHWYFLSAVEVWSPPQARGFAIVGDSITDGRGSTTNANNRWPDLVLARMQKNPSTKDIGVLNQAAGGNRILADGLGPNAIGRIDRDVLAQSGIKYSMIFEGVNDIGTAPSDAASQDFVYNQLIQAFEQIITRVHTFGIPIFGATITPFSGNVTIQAYSTPEREVTRQRVNQWIRTSGKFDAVLDFDKVLRSPTNQSMLATQFDSGDFLHPNPAGYQAIADSFDLNLFNRFAGGVSSYM
;
A
#
# COMPACT_ATOMS: atom_id res chain seq x y z
N MET A 1 48.83 43.35 -47.47
CA MET A 1 49.88 42.71 -46.66
C MET A 1 50.26 43.67 -45.54
N GLN A 2 49.77 43.45 -44.33
CA GLN A 2 50.37 43.93 -43.07
C GLN A 2 49.54 43.41 -41.90
N PHE A 3 50.11 42.46 -41.17
CA PHE A 3 49.76 42.11 -39.79
C PHE A 3 50.55 43.03 -38.84
N LEU A 4 49.97 43.35 -37.68
CA LEU A 4 50.59 43.49 -36.33
C LEU A 4 49.59 44.26 -35.44
N ALA A 5 48.90 43.60 -34.51
CA ALA A 5 49.30 43.29 -33.13
C ALA A 5 48.92 44.40 -32.13
N PHE A 6 47.97 44.10 -31.25
CA PHE A 6 47.66 44.91 -30.07
C PHE A 6 47.83 44.06 -28.81
N ALA A 7 48.67 44.56 -27.91
CA ALA A 7 48.99 43.97 -26.62
C ALA A 7 47.85 44.20 -25.61
N GLY A 8 47.44 43.15 -24.90
CA GLY A 8 46.48 43.22 -23.80
C GLY A 8 47.20 43.30 -22.45
N LEU A 9 46.81 44.28 -21.62
CA LEU A 9 47.25 44.43 -20.23
C LEU A 9 46.72 43.29 -19.34
N LEU A 10 47.61 42.70 -18.55
CA LEU A 10 47.30 41.80 -17.43
C LEU A 10 46.94 42.63 -16.18
N ALA A 11 45.73 42.44 -15.66
CA ALA A 11 45.34 42.90 -14.34
C ALA A 11 45.29 41.69 -13.38
N SER A 12 46.17 41.69 -12.39
CA SER A 12 46.22 40.70 -11.31
C SER A 12 45.22 41.05 -10.20
N SER A 13 44.18 40.23 -10.01
CA SER A 13 43.27 40.31 -8.87
C SER A 13 43.69 39.32 -7.77
N LEU A 14 43.91 39.85 -6.56
CA LEU A 14 44.13 39.09 -5.33
C LEU A 14 42.82 38.39 -4.92
N LEU A 15 42.84 37.05 -4.84
CA LEU A 15 41.77 36.24 -4.25
C LEU A 15 42.04 36.05 -2.76
N ALA A 16 41.13 36.53 -1.91
CA ALA A 16 41.10 36.20 -0.49
C ALA A 16 40.42 34.82 -0.29
N PRO A 17 40.89 33.98 0.65
CA PRO A 17 40.27 32.69 0.90
C PRO A 17 38.96 32.86 1.68
N ILE A 18 37.85 32.43 1.07
CA ILE A 18 36.56 32.32 1.76
C ILE A 18 36.58 31.01 2.55
N SER A 19 36.64 31.12 3.88
CA SER A 19 36.41 30.00 4.78
C SER A 19 34.92 29.66 4.77
N ALA A 20 34.52 28.65 4.02
CA ALA A 20 33.16 28.11 4.06
C ALA A 20 33.00 27.26 5.33
N ALA A 21 32.18 27.73 6.27
CA ALA A 21 31.67 26.88 7.34
C ALA A 21 30.75 25.80 6.74
N PRO A 22 30.69 24.58 7.31
CA PRO A 22 29.75 23.58 6.84
C PRO A 22 28.33 24.08 7.10
N LEU A 23 27.55 24.23 6.02
CA LEU A 23 26.12 24.47 6.12
C LEU A 23 25.48 23.15 6.59
N GLU A 24 25.09 23.06 7.86
CA GLU A 24 24.13 22.03 8.27
C GLU A 24 22.84 22.31 7.50
N ALA A 25 22.52 21.45 6.53
CA ALA A 25 21.25 21.49 5.83
C ALA A 25 20.15 21.26 6.86
N GLN A 26 19.41 22.32 7.22
CA GLN A 26 18.19 22.19 7.97
C GLN A 26 17.21 21.38 7.10
N VAL A 27 16.96 20.15 7.52
CA VAL A 27 15.92 19.31 6.92
C VAL A 27 14.59 20.01 7.21
N GLU A 28 14.00 20.68 6.21
CA GLU A 28 12.62 21.14 6.29
C GLU A 28 11.72 19.90 6.32
N THR A 29 11.48 19.38 7.53
CA THR A 29 10.45 18.38 7.72
C THR A 29 9.10 18.97 7.36
N ARG A 30 8.21 18.22 6.71
CA ARG A 30 6.79 18.57 6.60
C ARG A 30 6.23 18.83 8.01
N ASP A 31 6.22 20.09 8.43
CA ASP A 31 5.63 20.53 9.68
C ASP A 31 4.14 20.73 9.41
N PHE A 32 3.32 19.93 10.09
CA PHE A 32 1.88 20.03 9.93
C PHE A 32 1.26 21.13 10.77
N GLY A 33 2.00 21.80 11.68
CA GLY A 33 1.67 23.06 12.38
C GLY A 33 0.33 23.17 13.13
N GLY A 34 -0.55 22.17 12.99
CA GLY A 34 -1.98 22.22 13.22
C GLY A 34 -2.64 20.87 12.87
N THR A 35 -3.97 20.80 13.01
CA THR A 35 -4.73 19.61 12.62
C THR A 35 -4.68 19.42 11.11
N HIS A 36 -4.56 18.18 10.64
CA HIS A 36 -4.43 17.85 9.22
C HIS A 36 -5.04 16.49 8.90
N TRP A 37 -5.22 16.18 7.62
CA TRP A 37 -5.68 14.87 7.17
C TRP A 37 -4.53 13.87 7.15
N VAL A 38 -4.77 12.68 7.69
CA VAL A 38 -3.84 11.54 7.67
C VAL A 38 -4.61 10.34 7.15
N ASP A 39 -4.03 9.59 6.21
CA ASP A 39 -4.63 8.31 5.81
C ASP A 39 -4.65 7.35 7.01
N THR A 40 -5.77 6.67 7.23
CA THR A 40 -5.93 5.64 8.27
C THR A 40 -6.11 4.25 7.66
N TRP A 41 -6.46 4.19 6.37
CA TRP A 41 -6.58 2.97 5.60
C TRP A 41 -6.28 3.28 4.14
N THR A 42 -5.61 2.35 3.46
CA THR A 42 -5.36 2.40 2.01
C THR A 42 -5.54 1.01 1.41
N SER A 43 -5.74 0.98 0.10
CA SER A 43 -5.55 -0.23 -0.71
C SER A 43 -4.92 0.14 -2.04
N MET A 44 -3.94 -0.65 -2.48
CA MET A 44 -3.28 -0.46 -3.77
C MET A 44 -4.29 -0.63 -4.92
N PRO A 45 -4.60 0.41 -5.71
CA PRO A 45 -5.53 0.28 -6.83
C PRO A 45 -4.94 -0.61 -7.93
N GLN A 46 -5.74 -1.53 -8.44
CA GLN A 46 -5.39 -2.45 -9.52
C GLN A 46 -6.43 -2.38 -10.65
N LEU A 47 -5.97 -2.64 -11.89
CA LEU A 47 -6.89 -3.05 -12.95
C LEU A 47 -7.43 -4.43 -12.59
N THR A 48 -8.74 -4.55 -12.51
CA THR A 48 -9.37 -5.81 -12.13
C THR A 48 -9.21 -6.85 -13.24
N GLU A 49 -8.56 -7.95 -12.91
CA GLU A 49 -8.43 -9.07 -13.82
C GLU A 49 -9.80 -9.72 -14.10
N PRO A 50 -10.03 -10.31 -15.28
CA PRO A 50 -11.32 -10.93 -15.61
C PRO A 50 -11.82 -11.95 -14.58
N ALA A 51 -10.92 -12.74 -13.98
CA ALA A 51 -11.27 -13.73 -12.96
C ALA A 51 -11.65 -13.11 -11.60
N ASN A 52 -11.29 -11.85 -11.37
CA ASN A 52 -11.52 -11.12 -10.12
C ASN A 52 -12.63 -10.06 -10.26
N LEU A 53 -13.29 -9.98 -11.42
CA LEU A 53 -14.53 -9.20 -11.59
C LEU A 53 -15.62 -9.72 -10.64
N PRO A 54 -16.62 -8.90 -10.28
CA PRO A 54 -17.76 -9.38 -9.49
C PRO A 54 -18.45 -10.53 -10.23
N ASN A 55 -18.97 -11.54 -9.52
CA ASN A 55 -19.52 -12.70 -10.20
C ASN A 55 -20.78 -12.33 -11.02
N PRO A 56 -21.11 -13.08 -12.08
CA PRO A 56 -22.38 -12.93 -12.79
C PRO A 56 -23.57 -12.95 -11.82
N PRO A 57 -24.63 -12.15 -12.05
CA PRO A 57 -24.84 -11.25 -13.20
C PRO A 57 -24.23 -9.84 -13.07
N PHE A 58 -23.34 -9.59 -12.10
CA PHE A 58 -22.81 -8.24 -11.83
C PHE A 58 -21.65 -7.81 -12.75
N ASN A 59 -21.20 -8.68 -13.66
CA ASN A 59 -20.12 -8.44 -14.63
C ASN A 59 -20.52 -8.76 -16.09
N GLN A 60 -21.70 -8.31 -16.51
CA GLN A 60 -22.15 -8.53 -17.89
C GLN A 60 -21.17 -7.94 -18.93
N THR A 61 -21.22 -8.46 -20.16
CA THR A 61 -20.34 -7.97 -21.24
C THR A 61 -20.56 -6.46 -21.44
N GLY A 62 -19.48 -5.68 -21.30
CA GLY A 62 -19.51 -4.24 -21.52
C GLY A 62 -20.09 -3.42 -20.37
N SER A 63 -20.39 -4.00 -19.20
CA SER A 63 -20.68 -3.23 -17.99
C SER A 63 -20.57 -4.03 -16.70
N VAL A 64 -20.27 -3.34 -15.60
CA VAL A 64 -20.19 -3.94 -14.27
C VAL A 64 -21.06 -3.18 -13.28
N PHE A 65 -21.61 -3.90 -12.29
CA PHE A 65 -22.41 -3.35 -11.19
C PHE A 65 -23.59 -2.46 -11.62
N VAL A 66 -24.26 -2.80 -12.73
CA VAL A 66 -25.48 -2.09 -13.16
C VAL A 66 -26.56 -2.25 -12.10
N ASN A 67 -27.20 -1.13 -11.69
CA ASN A 67 -28.22 -1.09 -10.64
C ASN A 67 -27.80 -1.85 -9.38
N SER A 68 -26.57 -1.63 -8.89
CA SER A 68 -26.00 -2.45 -7.81
C SER A 68 -25.51 -1.61 -6.64
N THR A 69 -25.78 -2.09 -5.42
CA THR A 69 -25.14 -1.61 -4.19
C THR A 69 -24.02 -2.54 -3.81
N ILE A 70 -22.86 -2.00 -3.49
CA ILE A 70 -21.68 -2.69 -2.98
C ILE A 70 -21.47 -2.22 -1.53
N ARG A 71 -21.32 -3.13 -0.57
CA ARG A 71 -20.99 -2.86 0.84
C ARG A 71 -19.67 -3.52 1.19
N GLN A 72 -18.73 -2.71 1.64
CA GLN A 72 -17.33 -3.09 1.81
C GLN A 72 -16.90 -2.72 3.23
N THR A 73 -16.10 -3.57 3.88
CA THR A 73 -15.60 -3.29 5.24
C THR A 73 -14.11 -2.99 5.20
N LEU A 74 -13.68 -1.96 5.93
CA LEU A 74 -12.31 -1.45 5.98
C LEU A 74 -11.82 -1.36 7.43
N HIS A 75 -10.59 -1.79 7.70
CA HIS A 75 -9.98 -1.76 9.04
C HIS A 75 -9.19 -0.46 9.25
N MET A 76 -9.65 0.42 10.15
CA MET A 76 -9.02 1.72 10.38
C MET A 76 -7.80 1.61 11.28
N SER A 77 -6.68 2.21 10.88
CA SER A 77 -5.48 2.26 11.71
C SER A 77 -5.63 3.17 12.92
N ILE A 78 -5.75 4.48 12.67
CA ILE A 78 -5.88 5.52 13.69
C ILE A 78 -7.29 6.11 13.65
N GLY A 79 -7.73 6.64 14.80
CA GLY A 79 -9.06 7.24 14.96
C GLY A 79 -9.07 8.75 14.77
N GLY A 80 -10.26 9.32 14.64
CA GLY A 80 -10.46 10.77 14.52
C GLY A 80 -11.93 11.17 14.58
N PRO A 81 -12.24 12.46 14.77
CA PRO A 81 -13.60 13.00 14.85
C PRO A 81 -14.28 13.16 13.48
N GLN A 82 -13.51 13.16 12.40
CA GLN A 82 -14.00 13.30 11.03
C GLN A 82 -13.21 12.40 10.10
N ILE A 83 -13.88 11.95 9.04
CA ILE A 83 -13.25 11.16 7.97
C ILE A 83 -13.49 11.78 6.60
N ARG A 84 -12.66 11.40 5.62
CA ARG A 84 -12.94 11.50 4.17
C ARG A 84 -12.62 10.19 3.51
N ILE A 85 -13.28 9.90 2.38
CA ILE A 85 -13.01 8.70 1.58
C ILE A 85 -12.46 9.08 0.21
N ARG A 86 -11.57 8.24 -0.33
CA ARG A 86 -11.06 8.36 -1.71
C ARG A 86 -11.61 7.24 -2.58
N LEU A 87 -12.35 7.62 -3.61
CA LEU A 87 -12.81 6.73 -4.67
C LEU A 87 -11.90 6.84 -5.88
N SER A 88 -11.46 5.74 -6.45
CA SER A 88 -10.50 5.69 -7.55
C SER A 88 -11.09 5.03 -8.79
N ASN A 89 -10.88 5.70 -9.92
CA ASN A 89 -11.13 5.22 -11.27
C ASN A 89 -9.82 5.19 -12.10
N VAL A 90 -8.67 5.09 -11.43
CA VAL A 90 -7.35 5.22 -12.05
C VAL A 90 -7.06 4.17 -13.14
N PHE A 91 -7.69 2.99 -13.06
CA PHE A 91 -7.63 1.94 -14.09
C PHE A 91 -8.92 1.79 -14.90
N GLY A 92 -9.93 2.63 -14.64
CA GLY A 92 -11.15 2.64 -15.43
C GLY A 92 -10.90 3.22 -16.81
N ALA A 93 -11.41 2.55 -17.84
CA ALA A 93 -11.36 3.02 -19.23
C ALA A 93 -12.57 3.90 -19.60
N THR A 94 -13.51 4.08 -18.67
CA THR A 94 -14.70 4.92 -18.81
C THR A 94 -14.97 5.65 -17.50
N GLN A 95 -15.77 6.71 -17.55
CA GLN A 95 -16.21 7.42 -16.35
C GLN A 95 -16.90 6.47 -15.34
N LEU A 96 -16.61 6.66 -14.06
CA LEU A 96 -17.24 5.96 -12.96
C LEU A 96 -18.35 6.84 -12.35
N ASN A 97 -19.60 6.42 -12.57
CA ASN A 97 -20.79 7.18 -12.16
C ASN A 97 -21.31 6.72 -10.79
N ILE A 98 -20.82 7.34 -9.72
CA ILE A 98 -21.24 7.06 -8.35
C ILE A 98 -22.58 7.77 -8.08
N THR A 99 -23.62 7.00 -7.79
CA THR A 99 -24.98 7.54 -7.60
C THR A 99 -25.27 7.92 -6.15
N ALA A 100 -24.81 7.11 -5.19
CA ALA A 100 -24.94 7.40 -3.77
C ALA A 100 -23.85 6.65 -2.99
N VAL A 101 -23.38 7.25 -1.90
CA VAL A 101 -22.44 6.61 -0.97
C VAL A 101 -22.84 6.89 0.47
N THR A 102 -22.70 5.88 1.33
CA THR A 102 -22.89 6.00 2.78
C THR A 102 -21.75 5.32 3.53
N VAL A 103 -21.55 5.77 4.76
CA VAL A 103 -20.67 5.13 5.74
C VAL A 103 -21.44 4.79 7.00
N ALA A 104 -21.09 3.70 7.66
CA ALA A 104 -21.64 3.28 8.94
C ALA A 104 -20.63 2.37 9.67
N LEU A 105 -20.82 2.17 10.98
CA LEU A 105 -20.15 1.09 11.67
C LEU A 105 -20.80 -0.24 11.25
N PRO A 106 -20.00 -1.28 10.93
CA PRO A 106 -20.56 -2.61 10.74
C PRO A 106 -21.03 -3.17 12.08
N PHE A 107 -22.01 -4.07 12.04
CA PHE A 107 -22.53 -4.71 13.25
C PHE A 107 -21.41 -5.36 14.06
N ASN A 108 -21.39 -5.09 15.37
CA ASN A 108 -20.39 -5.59 16.32
C ASN A 108 -18.94 -5.23 15.96
N ASN A 109 -18.70 -4.18 15.16
CA ASN A 109 -17.35 -3.78 14.74
C ASN A 109 -16.57 -4.96 14.10
N SER A 110 -17.26 -5.79 13.31
CA SER A 110 -16.67 -6.98 12.67
C SER A 110 -16.37 -6.70 11.21
N ALA A 111 -15.22 -7.19 10.73
CA ALA A 111 -14.89 -7.16 9.31
C ALA A 111 -15.81 -8.09 8.50
N GLY A 112 -16.05 -7.74 7.24
CA GLY A 112 -16.77 -8.58 6.29
C GLY A 112 -18.22 -8.84 6.66
N GLN A 113 -18.95 -7.80 7.09
CA GLN A 113 -20.36 -7.87 7.44
C GLN A 113 -21.27 -7.24 6.38
N SER A 114 -22.42 -7.87 6.13
CA SER A 114 -23.50 -7.26 5.35
C SER A 114 -24.41 -6.37 6.22
N ILE A 115 -24.31 -6.46 7.55
CA ILE A 115 -25.12 -5.74 8.53
C ILE A 115 -24.37 -4.51 9.04
N ILE A 116 -25.07 -3.39 9.16
CA ILE A 116 -24.56 -2.12 9.71
C ILE A 116 -25.40 -1.62 10.89
N GLU A 117 -24.80 -0.78 11.71
CA GLU A 117 -25.47 -0.02 12.77
C GLU A 117 -26.09 1.25 12.18
N THR A 118 -27.38 1.20 11.82
CA THR A 118 -28.05 2.27 11.07
C THR A 118 -28.11 3.62 11.79
N ASN A 119 -28.04 3.63 13.11
CA ASN A 119 -27.93 4.85 13.93
C ASN A 119 -26.60 5.60 13.73
N THR A 120 -25.58 4.95 13.17
CA THR A 120 -24.29 5.57 12.83
C THR A 120 -24.23 6.05 11.39
N LEU A 121 -25.24 5.72 10.57
CA LEU A 121 -25.21 5.95 9.13
C LEU A 121 -25.06 7.44 8.78
N GLN A 122 -24.10 7.75 7.92
CA GLN A 122 -23.90 9.07 7.35
C GLN A 122 -23.87 8.99 5.82
N THR A 123 -24.52 9.96 5.17
CA THR A 123 -24.39 10.16 3.73
C THR A 123 -23.04 10.78 3.41
N VAL A 124 -22.42 10.32 2.33
CA VAL A 124 -21.18 10.90 1.81
C VAL A 124 -21.49 11.80 0.63
N THR A 125 -20.96 13.01 0.66
CA THR A 125 -21.10 14.00 -0.41
C THR A 125 -19.77 14.30 -1.08
N PHE A 126 -19.84 14.84 -2.30
CA PHE A 126 -18.70 15.31 -3.08
C PHE A 126 -19.01 16.70 -3.60
N SER A 127 -18.29 17.70 -3.09
CA SER A 127 -18.54 19.12 -3.40
C SER A 127 -20.02 19.50 -3.17
N GLY A 128 -20.62 19.01 -2.09
CA GLY A 128 -22.01 19.23 -1.70
C GLY A 128 -23.05 18.36 -2.41
N ASN A 129 -22.66 17.50 -3.36
CA ASN A 129 -23.58 16.61 -4.09
C ASN A 129 -23.56 15.18 -3.54
N ASN A 130 -24.70 14.49 -3.55
CA ASN A 130 -24.80 13.08 -3.13
C ASN A 130 -24.20 12.09 -4.14
N SER A 131 -23.82 12.56 -5.32
CA SER A 131 -23.31 11.78 -6.45
C SER A 131 -22.07 12.45 -7.05
N ILE A 132 -21.28 11.68 -7.78
CA ILE A 132 -20.12 12.18 -8.52
C ILE A 132 -19.86 11.34 -9.77
N ILE A 133 -19.39 11.99 -10.83
CA ILE A 133 -18.81 11.34 -12.00
C ILE A 133 -17.30 11.48 -11.89
N ILE A 134 -16.60 10.36 -11.81
CA ILE A 134 -15.13 10.32 -11.75
C ILE A 134 -14.61 10.01 -13.15
N PRO A 135 -13.85 10.92 -13.80
CA PRO A 135 -13.27 10.65 -15.11
C PRO A 135 -12.39 9.40 -15.12
N ASP A 136 -12.14 8.85 -16.30
CA ASP A 136 -11.14 7.80 -16.51
C ASP A 136 -9.76 8.25 -16.01
N GLY A 137 -8.98 7.32 -15.46
CA GLY A 137 -7.65 7.62 -14.92
C GLY A 137 -7.61 8.49 -13.67
N SER A 138 -8.76 8.88 -13.11
CA SER A 138 -8.85 9.88 -12.04
C SER A 138 -9.32 9.30 -10.69
N LEU A 139 -9.29 10.11 -9.64
CA LEU A 139 -9.87 9.80 -8.33
C LEU A 139 -10.70 10.98 -7.82
N ALA A 140 -11.59 10.71 -6.87
CA ALA A 140 -12.36 11.70 -6.14
C ALA A 140 -12.16 11.57 -4.63
N VAL A 141 -12.21 12.69 -3.93
CA VAL A 141 -12.18 12.76 -2.47
C VAL A 141 -13.53 13.31 -2.00
N SER A 142 -14.13 12.68 -1.00
CA SER A 142 -15.39 13.17 -0.43
C SER A 142 -15.21 14.48 0.33
N ASP A 143 -16.32 15.17 0.58
CA ASP A 143 -16.37 16.20 1.61
C ASP A 143 -16.09 15.57 3.00
N PRO A 144 -15.65 16.36 4.01
CA PRO A 144 -15.49 15.87 5.38
C PRO A 144 -16.81 15.36 5.97
N ILE A 145 -16.78 14.17 6.56
CA ILE A 145 -17.92 13.54 7.22
C ILE A 145 -17.66 13.57 8.72
N HIS A 146 -18.60 14.13 9.50
CA HIS A 146 -18.53 14.04 10.96
C HIS A 146 -18.90 12.63 11.43
N PHE A 147 -17.90 11.77 11.46
CA PHE A 147 -18.02 10.37 11.83
C PHE A 147 -16.89 10.02 12.80
N PRO A 148 -17.13 10.15 14.13
CA PRO A 148 -16.13 9.78 15.12
C PRO A 148 -15.81 8.29 15.03
N ILE A 149 -14.55 7.97 14.70
CA ILE A 149 -14.08 6.60 14.51
C ILE A 149 -12.91 6.29 15.45
N LYS A 150 -12.85 5.06 15.95
CA LYS A 150 -11.80 4.62 16.88
C LYS A 150 -10.62 4.01 16.11
N ALA A 151 -9.45 3.98 16.71
CA ALA A 151 -8.35 3.19 16.17
C ALA A 151 -8.71 1.70 16.19
N GLN A 152 -8.26 0.94 15.18
CA GLN A 152 -8.58 -0.49 14.97
C GLN A 152 -10.08 -0.81 14.86
N SER A 153 -10.95 0.18 14.61
CA SER A 153 -12.35 -0.09 14.31
C SER A 153 -12.59 -0.32 12.83
N GLU A 154 -13.69 -0.99 12.52
CA GLU A 154 -14.13 -1.24 11.16
C GLU A 154 -15.04 -0.11 10.65
N LEU A 155 -14.96 0.15 9.35
CA LEU A 155 -15.84 1.07 8.63
C LEU A 155 -16.54 0.32 7.50
N ALA A 156 -17.87 0.35 7.49
CA ALA A 156 -18.64 -0.11 6.34
C ALA A 156 -18.86 1.06 5.38
N VAL A 157 -18.48 0.88 4.12
CA VAL A 157 -18.74 1.83 3.03
C VAL A 157 -19.70 1.18 2.05
N SER A 158 -20.84 1.82 1.80
CA SER A 158 -21.82 1.37 0.81
C SER A 158 -21.87 2.32 -0.38
N ILE A 159 -21.69 1.77 -1.59
CA ILE A 159 -21.66 2.51 -2.86
C ILE A 159 -22.77 1.98 -3.75
N TYR A 160 -23.61 2.86 -4.29
CA TYR A 160 -24.62 2.50 -5.28
C TYR A 160 -24.28 3.08 -6.66
N LEU A 161 -24.38 2.21 -7.67
CA LEU A 161 -24.15 2.49 -9.07
C LEU A 161 -25.45 2.21 -9.84
N ALA A 162 -26.26 3.24 -10.10
CA ALA A 162 -27.51 3.07 -10.84
C ALA A 162 -27.26 2.57 -12.28
N GLY A 163 -26.30 3.18 -12.97
CA GLY A 163 -25.91 2.82 -14.33
C GLY A 163 -24.79 1.80 -14.43
N GLY A 164 -24.18 1.39 -13.32
CA GLY A 164 -22.91 0.66 -13.34
C GLY A 164 -21.75 1.48 -13.92
N GLN A 165 -20.64 0.80 -14.21
CA GLN A 165 -19.56 1.34 -15.03
C GLN A 165 -19.55 0.63 -16.38
N LEU A 166 -19.33 1.38 -17.46
CA LEU A 166 -19.24 0.83 -18.81
C LEU A 166 -17.88 0.16 -19.04
N GLY A 167 -17.90 -0.96 -19.77
CA GLY A 167 -16.74 -1.83 -19.94
C GLY A 167 -16.51 -2.76 -18.74
N ASN A 168 -15.46 -3.56 -18.85
CA ASN A 168 -15.04 -4.50 -17.79
C ASN A 168 -13.66 -4.15 -17.23
N SER A 169 -13.05 -3.04 -17.66
CA SER A 169 -11.82 -2.49 -17.08
C SER A 169 -12.18 -1.56 -15.94
N ILE A 170 -12.18 -2.08 -14.71
CA ILE A 170 -12.50 -1.32 -13.50
C ILE A 170 -11.38 -1.34 -12.48
N THR A 171 -11.38 -0.33 -11.60
CA THR A 171 -10.44 -0.25 -10.48
C THR A 171 -10.94 -1.08 -9.31
N SER A 172 -10.11 -2.00 -8.82
CA SER A 172 -10.38 -2.79 -7.61
C SER A 172 -9.09 -3.09 -6.84
N HIS A 173 -9.25 -3.86 -5.78
CA HIS A 173 -8.18 -4.52 -5.05
C HIS A 173 -8.66 -5.94 -4.68
N PRO A 174 -8.33 -6.97 -5.49
CA PRO A 174 -8.75 -8.35 -5.24
C PRO A 174 -8.11 -8.98 -3.99
N GLY A 175 -7.05 -8.36 -3.48
CA GLY A 175 -6.26 -8.82 -2.34
C GLY A 175 -6.90 -8.63 -0.96
N SER A 176 -8.13 -8.09 -0.86
CA SER A 176 -8.62 -7.46 0.37
C SER A 176 -8.58 -8.29 1.65
N ARG A 177 -8.69 -9.63 1.56
CA ARG A 177 -8.88 -10.56 2.69
C ARG A 177 -10.08 -10.21 3.58
N THR A 178 -11.03 -9.43 3.04
CA THR A 178 -12.25 -9.01 3.73
C THR A 178 -13.42 -9.14 2.79
N ASN A 179 -14.50 -9.79 3.23
CA ASN A 179 -15.68 -9.95 2.41
C ASN A 179 -16.35 -8.60 2.14
N SER A 180 -16.61 -8.35 0.87
CA SER A 180 -17.54 -7.33 0.40
C SER A 180 -18.80 -8.02 -0.11
N PHE A 181 -19.94 -7.37 0.06
CA PHE A 181 -21.26 -7.85 -0.34
C PHE A 181 -21.82 -6.94 -1.42
N TYR A 182 -22.58 -7.49 -2.35
CA TYR A 182 -23.29 -6.68 -3.33
C TYR A 182 -24.61 -7.31 -3.73
N GLN A 183 -25.59 -6.47 -4.06
CA GLN A 183 -26.92 -6.85 -4.51
C GLN A 183 -27.48 -5.82 -5.49
N PHE A 184 -28.58 -6.16 -6.17
CA PHE A 184 -29.32 -5.22 -6.98
C PHE A 184 -30.08 -4.18 -6.15
N GLY A 185 -30.37 -3.04 -6.79
CA GLY A 185 -31.11 -1.92 -6.23
C GLY A 185 -30.27 -1.00 -5.36
N ASN A 186 -30.86 0.14 -5.00
CA ASN A 186 -30.26 1.08 -4.06
C ASN A 186 -30.54 0.63 -2.62
N ALA A 187 -29.51 0.10 -1.96
CA ALA A 187 -29.56 -0.43 -0.60
C ALA A 187 -28.51 0.22 0.32
N VAL A 188 -28.00 1.42 -0.04
CA VAL A 188 -26.94 2.09 0.76
C VAL A 188 -27.39 2.40 2.20
N ASN A 189 -28.71 2.53 2.43
CA ASN A 189 -29.31 2.77 3.74
C ASN A 189 -29.86 1.50 4.43
N ALA A 190 -29.76 0.34 3.79
CA ALA A 190 -30.34 -0.89 4.33
C ALA A 190 -29.53 -1.39 5.53
N ALA A 191 -30.21 -1.72 6.64
CA ALA A 191 -29.58 -2.27 7.84
C ALA A 191 -28.81 -3.58 7.55
N ASN A 192 -29.33 -4.40 6.65
CA ASN A 192 -28.70 -5.62 6.15
C ASN A 192 -28.97 -5.74 4.65
N LEU A 193 -28.05 -6.34 3.91
CA LEU A 193 -28.28 -6.74 2.52
C LEU A 193 -28.90 -8.14 2.52
N THR A 194 -30.16 -8.23 2.09
CA THR A 194 -30.95 -9.47 2.16
C THR A 194 -31.70 -9.77 0.87
N ASP A 195 -31.44 -9.03 -0.20
CA ASP A 195 -32.05 -9.30 -1.51
C ASP A 195 -31.63 -10.70 -2.02
N PRO A 196 -32.48 -11.42 -2.77
CA PRO A 196 -32.12 -12.72 -3.34
C PRO A 196 -30.86 -12.70 -4.24
N SER A 197 -30.47 -11.53 -4.76
CA SER A 197 -29.25 -11.35 -5.56
C SER A 197 -27.98 -11.11 -4.75
N VAL A 198 -28.04 -11.10 -3.40
CA VAL A 198 -26.85 -10.88 -2.56
C VAL A 198 -25.77 -11.91 -2.89
N GLN A 199 -24.58 -11.39 -3.17
CA GLN A 199 -23.36 -12.17 -3.32
C GLN A 199 -22.26 -11.59 -2.45
N ALA A 200 -21.21 -12.39 -2.22
CA ALA A 200 -20.05 -11.98 -1.45
C ALA A 200 -18.75 -12.43 -2.14
N VAL A 201 -17.73 -11.57 -2.09
CA VAL A 201 -16.37 -11.85 -2.55
C VAL A 201 -15.37 -11.14 -1.65
N ALA A 202 -14.15 -11.64 -1.55
CA ALA A 202 -13.10 -11.01 -0.75
C ALA A 202 -12.31 -9.96 -1.55
N HIS A 203 -12.99 -9.00 -2.19
CA HIS A 203 -12.37 -7.90 -2.97
C HIS A 203 -12.86 -6.54 -2.47
N TRP A 204 -12.04 -5.50 -2.61
CA TRP A 204 -12.52 -4.11 -2.57
C TRP A 204 -12.66 -3.55 -3.97
N TYR A 205 -13.68 -2.74 -4.23
CA TYR A 205 -13.96 -2.08 -5.50
C TYR A 205 -14.01 -0.57 -5.30
N PHE A 206 -13.35 0.16 -6.20
CA PHE A 206 -13.38 1.63 -6.28
C PHE A 206 -12.86 2.41 -5.06
N LEU A 207 -12.60 1.80 -3.90
CA LEU A 207 -12.01 2.47 -2.73
C LEU A 207 -10.48 2.43 -2.82
N SER A 208 -9.82 3.52 -2.40
CA SER A 208 -8.35 3.61 -2.39
C SER A 208 -7.76 4.16 -1.09
N ALA A 209 -8.50 4.99 -0.35
CA ALA A 209 -8.09 5.45 0.97
C ALA A 209 -9.26 5.93 1.83
N VAL A 210 -9.04 5.96 3.15
CA VAL A 210 -9.82 6.71 4.13
C VAL A 210 -8.87 7.58 4.91
N GLU A 211 -9.20 8.86 5.04
CA GLU A 211 -8.44 9.84 5.81
C GLU A 211 -9.19 10.18 7.11
N VAL A 212 -8.45 10.49 8.17
CA VAL A 212 -8.98 11.03 9.43
C VAL A 212 -8.41 12.42 9.70
N TRP A 213 -9.26 13.32 10.19
CA TRP A 213 -8.81 14.64 10.65
C TRP A 213 -8.09 14.49 11.99
N SER A 214 -6.80 14.78 12.00
CA SER A 214 -5.89 14.32 13.04
C SER A 214 -5.10 15.46 13.67
N PRO A 215 -4.64 15.29 14.92
CA PRO A 215 -3.82 16.28 15.58
C PRO A 215 -2.42 16.38 14.94
N PRO A 216 -1.65 17.45 15.22
CA PRO A 216 -0.41 17.76 14.51
C PRO A 216 0.68 16.70 14.60
N GLN A 217 0.62 15.75 15.55
CA GLN A 217 1.60 14.67 15.72
C GLN A 217 1.24 13.39 14.95
N ALA A 218 0.02 13.25 14.43
CA ALA A 218 -0.40 12.05 13.72
C ALA A 218 0.33 11.91 12.38
N ARG A 219 0.69 10.68 11.99
CA ARG A 219 1.51 10.40 10.80
C ARG A 219 1.00 9.18 10.06
N GLY A 220 1.35 9.06 8.78
CA GLY A 220 1.18 7.83 7.99
C GLY A 220 2.49 7.05 7.84
N PHE A 221 2.38 5.72 7.78
CA PHE A 221 3.44 4.77 7.45
C PHE A 221 2.99 3.89 6.28
N ALA A 222 3.54 4.12 5.08
CA ALA A 222 3.16 3.37 3.88
C ALA A 222 4.05 2.17 3.63
N ILE A 223 3.44 1.03 3.30
CA ILE A 223 4.15 -0.22 3.03
C ILE A 223 3.86 -0.64 1.59
N VAL A 224 4.88 -0.55 0.75
CA VAL A 224 4.86 -1.09 -0.62
C VAL A 224 5.30 -2.54 -0.55
N GLY A 225 4.54 -3.45 -1.18
CA GLY A 225 4.91 -4.85 -1.20
C GLY A 225 4.05 -5.72 -2.10
N ASP A 226 4.23 -7.03 -1.97
CA ASP A 226 3.56 -8.05 -2.76
C ASP A 226 2.48 -8.83 -1.97
N SER A 227 2.10 -10.02 -2.45
CA SER A 227 1.11 -10.90 -1.84
C SER A 227 1.39 -11.22 -0.36
N ILE A 228 2.65 -11.22 0.07
CA ILE A 228 3.02 -11.51 1.46
C ILE A 228 2.54 -10.37 2.36
N THR A 229 2.73 -9.11 1.95
CA THR A 229 2.27 -7.93 2.69
C THR A 229 0.78 -7.67 2.51
N ASP A 230 0.26 -7.96 1.32
CA ASP A 230 -1.18 -7.93 1.02
C ASP A 230 -1.97 -8.86 1.95
N GLY A 231 -1.35 -9.97 2.39
CA GLY A 231 -1.87 -10.86 3.42
C GLY A 231 -2.34 -12.23 2.90
N ARG A 232 -1.83 -12.70 1.76
CA ARG A 232 -2.13 -14.05 1.27
C ARG A 232 -1.69 -15.09 2.32
N GLY A 233 -2.63 -15.92 2.76
CA GLY A 233 -2.37 -16.90 3.84
C GLY A 233 -2.92 -16.45 5.20
N SER A 234 -3.38 -15.20 5.32
CA SER A 234 -4.14 -14.73 6.48
C SER A 234 -5.57 -15.30 6.47
N THR A 235 -6.26 -15.19 7.59
CA THR A 235 -7.66 -15.61 7.70
C THR A 235 -8.57 -14.48 7.20
N THR A 236 -9.47 -14.79 6.26
CA THR A 236 -10.47 -13.82 5.76
C THR A 236 -11.31 -13.26 6.91
N ASN A 237 -11.50 -11.94 6.93
CA ASN A 237 -12.21 -11.16 7.95
C ASN A 237 -11.56 -11.13 9.35
N ALA A 238 -10.34 -11.61 9.52
CA ALA A 238 -9.69 -11.67 10.84
C ALA A 238 -8.68 -10.54 11.10
N ASN A 239 -8.31 -9.74 10.08
CA ASN A 239 -7.28 -8.70 10.16
C ASN A 239 -5.97 -9.21 10.80
N ASN A 240 -5.51 -10.39 10.39
CA ASN A 240 -4.35 -11.08 10.96
C ASN A 240 -3.18 -11.24 9.96
N ARG A 241 -3.10 -10.35 8.97
CA ARG A 241 -1.88 -10.12 8.18
C ARG A 241 -0.90 -9.27 8.98
N TRP A 242 0.39 -9.36 8.66
CA TRP A 242 1.42 -8.74 9.49
C TRP A 242 1.27 -7.21 9.69
N PRO A 243 0.82 -6.39 8.71
CA PRO A 243 0.65 -4.95 8.94
C PRO A 243 -0.42 -4.65 9.99
N ASP A 244 -1.54 -5.39 9.98
CA ASP A 244 -2.62 -5.25 10.96
C ASP A 244 -2.15 -5.66 12.38
N LEU A 245 -1.31 -6.71 12.46
CA LEU A 245 -0.72 -7.15 13.72
C LEU A 245 0.34 -6.17 14.27
N VAL A 246 1.12 -5.53 13.39
CA VAL A 246 2.04 -4.44 13.78
C VAL A 246 1.26 -3.22 14.26
N LEU A 247 0.18 -2.84 13.56
CA LEU A 247 -0.74 -1.79 13.99
C LEU A 247 -1.29 -2.07 15.40
N ALA A 248 -1.73 -3.30 15.69
CA ALA A 248 -2.23 -3.68 17.00
C ALA A 248 -1.17 -3.52 18.11
N ARG A 249 0.11 -3.76 17.80
CA ARG A 249 1.24 -3.46 18.72
C ARG A 249 1.48 -1.96 18.84
N MET A 250 1.43 -1.22 17.73
CA MET A 250 1.64 0.23 17.70
C MET A 250 0.62 0.99 18.54
N GLN A 251 -0.65 0.57 18.51
CA GLN A 251 -1.72 1.18 19.31
C GLN A 251 -1.55 1.00 20.83
N LYS A 252 -0.77 0.01 21.26
CA LYS A 252 -0.43 -0.22 22.68
C LYS A 252 0.79 0.60 23.14
N ASN A 253 1.48 1.27 22.22
CA ASN A 253 2.68 2.04 22.52
C ASN A 253 2.41 3.56 22.32
N PRO A 254 2.56 4.39 23.38
CA PRO A 254 2.33 5.84 23.30
C PRO A 254 3.09 6.57 22.19
N SER A 255 4.29 6.11 21.80
CA SER A 255 5.09 6.79 20.78
C SER A 255 4.65 6.46 19.34
N THR A 256 3.80 5.45 19.14
CA THR A 256 3.40 4.97 17.82
C THR A 256 1.90 4.90 17.60
N LYS A 257 1.08 5.07 18.65
CA LYS A 257 -0.39 4.97 18.56
C LYS A 257 -1.04 5.99 17.60
N ASP A 258 -0.36 7.08 17.29
CA ASP A 258 -0.86 8.12 16.36
C ASP A 258 -0.29 7.95 14.93
N ILE A 259 0.33 6.80 14.62
CA ILE A 259 0.86 6.47 13.29
C ILE A 259 -0.08 5.47 12.59
N GLY A 260 -0.70 5.88 11.49
CA GLY A 260 -1.53 5.04 10.64
C GLY A 260 -0.70 4.10 9.76
N VAL A 261 -1.10 2.84 9.63
CA VAL A 261 -0.44 1.84 8.78
C VAL A 261 -1.17 1.75 7.45
N LEU A 262 -0.48 2.06 6.36
CA LEU A 262 -1.05 2.18 5.02
C LEU A 262 -0.52 1.02 4.17
N ASN A 263 -1.32 -0.05 4.07
CA ASN A 263 -0.94 -1.20 3.26
C ASN A 263 -1.19 -0.88 1.77
N GLN A 264 -0.10 -0.73 1.03
CA GLN A 264 -0.07 -0.48 -0.41
C GLN A 264 0.49 -1.70 -1.15
N ALA A 265 0.34 -2.88 -0.58
CA ALA A 265 0.76 -4.11 -1.23
C ALA A 265 -0.30 -4.63 -2.20
N ALA A 266 0.13 -5.46 -3.16
CA ALA A 266 -0.78 -6.14 -4.07
C ALA A 266 -0.26 -7.54 -4.40
N GLY A 267 -1.18 -8.49 -4.55
CA GLY A 267 -0.83 -9.85 -4.95
C GLY A 267 -0.02 -9.89 -6.24
N GLY A 268 1.05 -10.70 -6.29
CA GLY A 268 1.88 -10.85 -7.48
C GLY A 268 2.57 -9.57 -7.95
N ASN A 269 2.63 -8.52 -7.12
CA ASN A 269 3.31 -7.28 -7.50
C ASN A 269 4.82 -7.50 -7.62
N ARG A 270 5.41 -6.72 -8.51
CA ARG A 270 6.82 -6.79 -8.90
C ARG A 270 7.38 -5.37 -8.92
N ILE A 271 8.68 -5.25 -8.68
CA ILE A 271 9.35 -3.96 -8.69
C ILE A 271 9.58 -3.47 -10.12
N LEU A 272 9.97 -4.37 -11.03
CA LEU A 272 10.52 -4.01 -12.35
C LEU A 272 9.51 -4.04 -13.49
N ALA A 273 8.41 -4.78 -13.34
CA ALA A 273 7.43 -5.01 -14.40
C ALA A 273 6.02 -5.15 -13.81
N ASP A 274 4.98 -4.81 -14.57
CA ASP A 274 3.61 -4.93 -14.09
C ASP A 274 3.25 -6.40 -13.82
N GLY A 275 2.66 -6.71 -12.67
CA GLY A 275 2.14 -8.03 -12.32
C GLY A 275 0.60 -8.05 -12.40
N LEU A 276 -0.06 -8.45 -11.31
CA LEU A 276 -1.51 -8.23 -11.16
C LEU A 276 -1.87 -6.74 -10.95
N GLY A 277 -0.86 -5.88 -10.87
CA GLY A 277 -0.97 -4.43 -10.82
C GLY A 277 0.34 -3.77 -11.26
N PRO A 278 0.39 -2.43 -11.33
CA PRO A 278 1.55 -1.70 -11.84
C PRO A 278 2.81 -2.00 -11.05
N ASN A 279 3.96 -1.99 -11.74
CA ASN A 279 5.27 -2.14 -11.12
C ASN A 279 5.50 -1.14 -9.97
N ALA A 280 6.21 -1.58 -8.93
CA ALA A 280 6.42 -0.79 -7.71
C ALA A 280 7.16 0.52 -7.98
N ILE A 281 8.19 0.51 -8.84
CA ILE A 281 8.96 1.71 -9.17
C ILE A 281 8.08 2.80 -9.81
N GLY A 282 7.10 2.43 -10.63
CA GLY A 282 6.19 3.34 -11.31
C GLY A 282 5.06 3.89 -10.42
N ARG A 283 4.82 3.31 -9.24
CA ARG A 283 3.70 3.69 -8.36
C ARG A 283 4.11 4.36 -7.04
N ILE A 284 5.40 4.56 -6.77
CA ILE A 284 5.87 5.19 -5.52
C ILE A 284 5.25 6.57 -5.26
N ASP A 285 5.09 7.40 -6.29
CA ASP A 285 4.51 8.74 -6.09
C ASP A 285 3.07 8.64 -5.63
N ARG A 286 2.29 7.77 -6.28
CA ARG A 286 0.89 7.55 -5.98
C ARG A 286 0.73 6.91 -4.59
N ASP A 287 1.48 5.85 -4.32
CA ASP A 287 1.21 4.97 -3.18
C ASP A 287 1.97 5.36 -1.92
N VAL A 288 3.00 6.21 -2.03
CA VAL A 288 3.73 6.76 -0.87
C VAL A 288 3.65 8.27 -0.84
N LEU A 289 4.15 8.96 -1.87
CA LEU A 289 4.43 10.40 -1.78
C LEU A 289 3.17 11.28 -1.75
N ALA A 290 2.10 10.83 -2.39
CA ALA A 290 0.80 11.48 -2.46
C ALA A 290 -0.17 11.07 -1.33
N GLN A 291 0.26 10.22 -0.39
CA GLN A 291 -0.55 9.85 0.76
C GLN A 291 -0.57 10.97 1.81
N SER A 292 -1.74 11.20 2.39
CA SER A 292 -1.98 12.24 3.38
C SER A 292 -1.28 11.93 4.69
N GLY A 293 -0.52 12.90 5.20
CA GLY A 293 0.19 12.77 6.48
C GLY A 293 1.39 11.81 6.46
N ILE A 294 1.81 11.31 5.29
CA ILE A 294 2.91 10.35 5.16
C ILE A 294 4.20 10.89 5.78
N LYS A 295 4.86 10.05 6.59
CA LYS A 295 6.14 10.37 7.23
C LYS A 295 7.12 9.21 7.25
N TYR A 296 6.65 7.98 7.10
CA TYR A 296 7.49 6.79 7.07
C TYR A 296 7.09 5.93 5.87
N SER A 297 8.05 5.23 5.27
CA SER A 297 7.74 4.24 4.26
C SER A 297 8.55 2.95 4.45
N MET A 298 8.08 1.89 3.83
CA MET A 298 8.76 0.60 3.79
C MET A 298 8.52 -0.08 2.44
N ILE A 299 9.50 -0.84 1.98
CA ILE A 299 9.35 -1.76 0.87
C ILE A 299 9.68 -3.19 1.30
N PHE A 300 8.76 -4.11 1.01
CA PHE A 300 8.94 -5.55 1.19
C PHE A 300 8.44 -6.25 -0.08
N GLU A 301 9.35 -6.39 -1.05
CA GLU A 301 9.05 -6.85 -2.40
C GLU A 301 10.29 -7.44 -3.08
N GLY A 302 10.13 -7.99 -4.29
CA GLY A 302 11.20 -8.55 -5.12
C GLY A 302 11.10 -10.06 -5.32
N VAL A 303 10.25 -10.76 -4.54
CA VAL A 303 10.10 -12.22 -4.66
C VAL A 303 9.53 -12.62 -6.02
N ASN A 304 8.56 -11.85 -6.53
CA ASN A 304 7.91 -12.14 -7.81
C ASN A 304 8.82 -11.76 -8.99
N ASP A 305 9.70 -10.76 -8.86
CA ASP A 305 10.72 -10.44 -9.87
C ASP A 305 11.67 -11.63 -10.07
N ILE A 306 12.19 -12.20 -8.97
CA ILE A 306 13.06 -13.38 -8.98
C ILE A 306 12.30 -14.62 -9.47
N GLY A 307 11.09 -14.83 -8.93
CA GLY A 307 10.28 -16.01 -9.16
C GLY A 307 9.69 -16.13 -10.55
N THR A 308 9.40 -15.00 -11.21
CA THR A 308 8.86 -14.99 -12.59
C THR A 308 9.95 -14.97 -13.66
N ALA A 309 11.15 -14.50 -13.34
CA ALA A 309 12.27 -14.53 -14.26
C ALA A 309 12.72 -15.96 -14.59
N PRO A 310 13.24 -16.22 -15.81
CA PRO A 310 13.85 -17.50 -16.14
C PRO A 310 14.92 -17.90 -15.12
N SER A 311 15.07 -19.19 -14.84
CA SER A 311 15.96 -19.70 -13.79
C SER A 311 17.40 -19.96 -14.25
N ASP A 312 17.79 -19.46 -15.42
CA ASP A 312 19.18 -19.50 -15.87
C ASP A 312 20.00 -18.38 -15.24
N ALA A 313 21.30 -18.61 -15.07
CA ALA A 313 22.19 -17.67 -14.37
C ALA A 313 22.25 -16.28 -15.00
N ALA A 314 22.13 -16.16 -16.33
CA ALA A 314 22.20 -14.87 -17.00
C ALA A 314 20.95 -14.02 -16.73
N SER A 315 19.76 -14.63 -16.84
CA SER A 315 18.49 -13.96 -16.51
C SER A 315 18.42 -13.57 -15.03
N GLN A 316 18.91 -14.44 -14.14
CA GLN A 316 18.91 -14.20 -12.70
C GLN A 316 19.93 -13.12 -12.29
N ASP A 317 21.11 -13.07 -12.92
CA ASP A 317 22.05 -11.97 -12.73
C ASP A 317 21.50 -10.63 -13.25
N PHE A 318 20.81 -10.64 -14.39
CA PHE A 318 20.14 -9.45 -14.91
C PHE A 318 19.10 -8.91 -13.91
N VAL A 319 18.21 -9.77 -13.42
CA VAL A 319 17.17 -9.38 -12.43
C VAL A 319 17.78 -8.86 -11.14
N TYR A 320 18.85 -9.49 -10.63
CA TYR A 320 19.59 -8.96 -9.48
C TYR A 320 20.03 -7.51 -9.72
N ASN A 321 20.74 -7.25 -10.83
CA ASN A 321 21.27 -5.94 -11.14
C ASN A 321 20.16 -4.89 -11.29
N GLN A 322 19.05 -5.26 -11.93
CA GLN A 322 17.89 -4.37 -12.10
C GLN A 322 17.18 -4.09 -10.77
N LEU A 323 17.01 -5.09 -9.89
CA LEU A 323 16.42 -4.90 -8.57
C LEU A 323 17.23 -3.91 -7.73
N ILE A 324 18.56 -4.04 -7.71
CA ILE A 324 19.42 -3.11 -6.96
C ILE A 324 19.26 -1.68 -7.47
N GLN A 325 19.31 -1.48 -8.80
CA GLN A 325 19.10 -0.16 -9.40
C GLN A 325 17.72 0.41 -9.05
N ALA A 326 16.67 -0.40 -9.12
CA ALA A 326 15.33 0.04 -8.80
C ALA A 326 15.17 0.42 -7.32
N PHE A 327 15.74 -0.37 -6.39
CA PHE A 327 15.74 -0.01 -4.97
C PHE A 327 16.42 1.35 -4.73
N GLU A 328 17.60 1.59 -5.33
CA GLU A 328 18.28 2.87 -5.19
C GLU A 328 17.45 4.04 -5.74
N GLN A 329 16.81 3.87 -6.91
CA GLN A 329 15.93 4.90 -7.49
C GLN A 329 14.70 5.18 -6.61
N ILE A 330 14.10 4.14 -6.03
CA ILE A 330 12.97 4.30 -5.10
C ILE A 330 13.44 5.08 -3.86
N ILE A 331 14.59 4.71 -3.29
CA ILE A 331 15.16 5.37 -2.11
C ILE A 331 15.41 6.86 -2.39
N THR A 332 16.12 7.19 -3.47
CA THR A 332 16.40 8.59 -3.86
C THR A 332 15.11 9.42 -3.99
N ARG A 333 14.08 8.86 -4.62
CA ARG A 333 12.80 9.58 -4.81
C ARG A 333 12.04 9.79 -3.52
N VAL A 334 12.08 8.82 -2.61
CA VAL A 334 11.44 8.94 -1.29
C VAL A 334 12.21 9.91 -0.38
N HIS A 335 13.54 9.85 -0.40
CA HIS A 335 14.44 10.76 0.34
C HIS A 335 14.31 12.22 -0.10
N THR A 336 13.98 12.47 -1.37
CA THR A 336 13.66 13.83 -1.86
C THR A 336 12.57 14.52 -1.03
N PHE A 337 11.68 13.75 -0.40
CA PHE A 337 10.61 14.26 0.48
C PHE A 337 10.94 14.17 1.98
N GLY A 338 12.18 13.86 2.34
CA GLY A 338 12.65 13.69 3.72
C GLY A 338 11.99 12.51 4.46
N ILE A 339 11.45 11.54 3.71
CA ILE A 339 10.76 10.36 4.24
C ILE A 339 11.79 9.22 4.38
N PRO A 340 11.99 8.62 5.57
CA PRO A 340 12.76 7.39 5.71
C PRO A 340 12.06 6.23 5.00
N ILE A 341 12.85 5.36 4.36
CA ILE A 341 12.39 4.11 3.76
C ILE A 341 13.09 2.90 4.40
N PHE A 342 12.29 2.02 4.97
CA PHE A 342 12.75 0.76 5.54
C PHE A 342 12.72 -0.35 4.48
N GLY A 343 13.72 -1.23 4.48
CA GLY A 343 13.75 -2.41 3.61
C GLY A 343 13.51 -3.68 4.41
N ALA A 344 12.75 -4.63 3.87
CA ALA A 344 12.71 -6.01 4.38
C ALA A 344 13.42 -6.98 3.46
N THR A 345 14.13 -7.93 4.04
CA THR A 345 14.71 -9.06 3.29
C THR A 345 13.60 -9.95 2.74
N ILE A 346 13.76 -10.41 1.49
CA ILE A 346 12.89 -11.36 0.81
C ILE A 346 12.88 -12.68 1.59
N THR A 347 11.70 -13.13 2.01
CA THR A 347 11.54 -14.38 2.76
C THR A 347 11.85 -15.61 1.90
N PRO A 348 12.14 -16.77 2.52
CA PRO A 348 12.36 -18.00 1.79
C PRO A 348 11.19 -18.37 0.88
N PHE A 349 11.48 -18.94 -0.29
CA PHE A 349 10.49 -19.39 -1.27
C PHE A 349 10.79 -20.75 -1.89
N SER A 350 11.82 -21.46 -1.40
CA SER A 350 12.08 -22.83 -1.87
C SER A 350 11.12 -23.80 -1.20
N GLY A 351 10.82 -24.88 -1.91
CA GLY A 351 9.91 -25.92 -1.48
C GLY A 351 9.74 -27.01 -2.52
N ASN A 352 8.64 -27.75 -2.44
CA ASN A 352 8.30 -28.74 -3.46
C ASN A 352 8.03 -28.02 -4.80
N VAL A 353 8.84 -28.30 -5.82
CA VAL A 353 8.79 -27.64 -7.14
C VAL A 353 7.46 -27.83 -7.88
N THR A 354 6.66 -28.85 -7.54
CA THR A 354 5.33 -29.04 -8.14
C THR A 354 4.26 -28.15 -7.52
N ILE A 355 4.50 -27.66 -6.30
CA ILE A 355 3.60 -26.76 -5.56
C ILE A 355 4.11 -25.31 -5.68
N GLN A 356 5.42 -25.14 -5.56
CA GLN A 356 6.08 -23.85 -5.55
C GLN A 356 7.00 -23.68 -6.76
N ALA A 357 6.48 -23.02 -7.79
CA ALA A 357 7.17 -22.81 -9.05
C ALA A 357 8.43 -21.94 -8.94
N TYR A 358 8.59 -21.16 -7.87
CA TYR A 358 9.79 -20.33 -7.65
C TYR A 358 11.00 -21.13 -7.16
N SER A 359 10.77 -22.36 -6.68
CA SER A 359 11.78 -23.21 -6.07
C SER A 359 12.81 -23.73 -7.09
N THR A 360 13.88 -22.97 -7.31
CA THR A 360 15.07 -23.41 -8.06
C THR A 360 16.35 -22.97 -7.35
N PRO A 361 17.46 -23.74 -7.45
CA PRO A 361 18.72 -23.34 -6.83
C PRO A 361 19.22 -21.96 -7.28
N GLU A 362 19.09 -21.63 -8.58
CA GLU A 362 19.59 -20.36 -9.12
C GLU A 362 18.79 -19.15 -8.61
N ARG A 363 17.46 -19.30 -8.45
CA ARG A 363 16.62 -18.25 -7.86
C ARG A 363 16.96 -18.02 -6.40
N GLU A 364 17.23 -19.09 -5.64
CA GLU A 364 17.68 -18.96 -4.24
C GLU A 364 19.03 -18.24 -4.14
N VAL A 365 19.99 -18.54 -5.03
CA VAL A 365 21.26 -17.79 -5.11
C VAL A 365 20.98 -16.29 -5.29
N THR A 366 20.07 -15.95 -6.20
CA THR A 366 19.70 -14.55 -6.46
C THR A 366 19.01 -13.90 -5.26
N ARG A 367 18.07 -14.60 -4.60
CA ARG A 367 17.43 -14.12 -3.37
C ARG A 367 18.47 -13.81 -2.29
N GLN A 368 19.45 -14.69 -2.09
CA GLN A 368 20.52 -14.47 -1.11
C GLN A 368 21.38 -13.26 -1.50
N ARG A 369 21.70 -13.07 -2.78
CA ARG A 369 22.43 -11.88 -3.26
C ARG A 369 21.66 -10.58 -2.98
N VAL A 370 20.36 -10.56 -3.30
CA VAL A 370 19.50 -9.39 -3.03
C VAL A 370 19.42 -9.13 -1.51
N ASN A 371 19.17 -10.15 -0.70
CA ASN A 371 19.09 -10.01 0.75
C ASN A 371 20.42 -9.57 1.37
N GLN A 372 21.55 -10.05 0.85
CA GLN A 372 22.86 -9.59 1.29
C GLN A 372 23.05 -8.11 1.01
N TRP A 373 22.65 -7.64 -0.18
CA TRP A 373 22.68 -6.22 -0.51
C TRP A 373 21.77 -5.41 0.43
N ILE A 374 20.52 -5.85 0.64
CA ILE A 374 19.57 -5.20 1.56
C ILE A 374 20.20 -5.02 2.96
N ARG A 375 20.85 -6.07 3.49
CA ARG A 375 21.45 -6.06 4.83
C ARG A 375 22.70 -5.18 4.95
N THR A 376 23.50 -5.05 3.90
CA THR A 376 24.88 -4.54 4.02
C THR A 376 25.20 -3.30 3.20
N SER A 377 24.35 -2.92 2.24
CA SER A 377 24.60 -1.75 1.39
C SER A 377 24.57 -0.42 2.13
N GLY A 378 23.84 -0.36 3.25
CA GLY A 378 23.59 0.88 3.99
C GLY A 378 22.67 1.86 3.27
N LYS A 379 21.98 1.41 2.20
CA LYS A 379 21.10 2.26 1.38
C LYS A 379 19.73 2.49 2.01
N PHE A 380 19.15 1.47 2.66
CA PHE A 380 17.94 1.64 3.45
C PHE A 380 18.24 2.25 4.81
N ASP A 381 17.34 3.09 5.31
CA ASP A 381 17.49 3.75 6.61
C ASP A 381 17.43 2.75 7.77
N ALA A 382 16.63 1.70 7.60
CA ALA A 382 16.59 0.53 8.47
C ALA A 382 16.25 -0.74 7.69
N VAL A 383 16.70 -1.88 8.22
CA VAL A 383 16.47 -3.20 7.62
C VAL A 383 15.73 -4.09 8.61
N LEU A 384 14.65 -4.71 8.15
CA LEU A 384 13.92 -5.75 8.87
C LEU A 384 14.22 -7.13 8.24
N ASP A 385 14.89 -8.00 8.99
CA ASP A 385 15.34 -9.30 8.49
C ASP A 385 14.25 -10.38 8.59
N PHE A 386 13.18 -10.23 7.80
CA PHE A 386 12.07 -11.17 7.75
C PHE A 386 12.47 -12.57 7.23
N ASP A 387 13.55 -12.67 6.45
CA ASP A 387 14.14 -13.96 6.06
C ASP A 387 14.56 -14.74 7.30
N LYS A 388 15.33 -14.11 8.19
CA LYS A 388 15.77 -14.74 9.44
C LYS A 388 14.61 -15.14 10.35
N VAL A 389 13.53 -14.36 10.36
CA VAL A 389 12.34 -14.62 11.18
C VAL A 389 11.62 -15.89 10.72
N LEU A 390 11.49 -16.08 9.40
CA LEU A 390 10.61 -17.12 8.84
C LEU A 390 11.33 -18.36 8.35
N ARG A 391 12.64 -18.32 8.11
CA ARG A 391 13.38 -19.45 7.55
C ARG A 391 13.46 -20.65 8.50
N SER A 392 13.40 -21.83 7.91
CA SER A 392 13.58 -23.08 8.63
C SER A 392 15.00 -23.17 9.22
N PRO A 393 15.15 -23.65 10.47
CA PRO A 393 16.47 -23.85 11.07
C PRO A 393 17.27 -24.99 10.40
N THR A 394 16.59 -25.91 9.69
CA THR A 394 17.22 -27.06 9.03
C THR A 394 17.43 -26.84 7.54
N ASN A 395 16.66 -25.96 6.91
CA ASN A 395 16.87 -25.54 5.52
C ASN A 395 16.48 -24.08 5.31
N GLN A 396 17.47 -23.19 5.30
CA GLN A 396 17.25 -21.74 5.29
C GLN A 396 16.66 -21.20 3.98
N SER A 397 16.58 -22.01 2.91
CA SER A 397 15.90 -21.63 1.67
C SER A 397 14.38 -21.86 1.71
N MET A 398 13.86 -22.50 2.76
CA MET A 398 12.44 -22.79 2.97
C MET A 398 11.88 -22.04 4.18
N LEU A 399 10.57 -21.79 4.18
CA LEU A 399 9.84 -21.37 5.38
C LEU A 399 9.91 -22.47 6.45
N ALA A 400 9.97 -22.08 7.71
CA ALA A 400 9.75 -23.00 8.82
C ALA A 400 8.32 -23.55 8.73
N THR A 401 8.15 -24.87 8.91
CA THR A 401 6.86 -25.55 8.69
C THR A 401 5.71 -24.93 9.48
N GLN A 402 5.96 -24.45 10.70
CA GLN A 402 4.93 -23.79 11.53
C GLN A 402 4.44 -22.44 10.97
N PHE A 403 5.21 -21.83 10.07
CA PHE A 403 4.90 -20.53 9.47
C PHE A 403 4.41 -20.66 8.04
N ASP A 404 4.52 -21.82 7.40
CA ASP A 404 4.10 -22.04 6.02
C ASP A 404 2.58 -22.21 5.92
N SER A 405 1.96 -21.56 4.93
CA SER A 405 0.54 -21.78 4.59
C SER A 405 0.30 -23.07 3.80
N GLY A 406 1.37 -23.73 3.37
CA GLY A 406 1.37 -24.98 2.61
C GLY A 406 1.81 -24.81 1.16
N ASP A 407 2.15 -23.59 0.73
CA ASP A 407 2.63 -23.28 -0.61
C ASP A 407 4.10 -22.89 -0.67
N PHE A 408 4.81 -22.95 0.46
CA PHE A 408 6.24 -22.67 0.59
C PHE A 408 6.66 -21.23 0.28
N LEU A 409 5.72 -20.30 0.12
CA LEU A 409 5.99 -18.88 -0.18
C LEU A 409 5.27 -17.95 0.79
N HIS A 410 4.00 -18.23 1.10
CA HIS A 410 3.17 -17.35 1.90
C HIS A 410 3.13 -17.79 3.37
N PRO A 411 3.39 -16.86 4.32
CA PRO A 411 3.18 -17.13 5.72
C PRO A 411 1.71 -17.43 6.04
N ASN A 412 1.48 -18.34 6.97
CA ASN A 412 0.21 -18.50 7.65
C ASN A 412 0.07 -17.45 8.79
N PRO A 413 -1.05 -17.40 9.53
CA PRO A 413 -1.21 -16.42 10.61
C PRO A 413 -0.13 -16.47 11.71
N ALA A 414 0.43 -17.65 12.01
CA ALA A 414 1.53 -17.76 12.97
C ALA A 414 2.83 -17.15 12.42
N GLY A 415 3.10 -17.32 11.12
CA GLY A 415 4.22 -16.64 10.45
C GLY A 415 4.04 -15.12 10.42
N TYR A 416 2.82 -14.64 10.15
CA TYR A 416 2.52 -13.20 10.22
C TYR A 416 2.65 -12.63 11.63
N GLN A 417 2.26 -13.37 12.67
CA GLN A 417 2.52 -12.98 14.05
C GLN A 417 4.01 -12.90 14.35
N ALA A 418 4.82 -13.86 13.87
CA ALA A 418 6.27 -13.84 14.05
C ALA A 418 6.92 -12.61 13.38
N ILE A 419 6.50 -12.24 12.16
CA ILE A 419 6.91 -10.99 11.51
C ILE A 419 6.53 -9.80 12.40
N ALA A 420 5.27 -9.73 12.82
CA ALA A 420 4.77 -8.61 13.60
C ALA A 420 5.51 -8.46 14.92
N ASP A 421 5.82 -9.55 15.62
CA ASP A 421 6.57 -9.54 16.89
C ASP A 421 8.02 -9.09 16.70
N SER A 422 8.63 -9.40 15.56
CA SER A 422 10.00 -9.00 15.22
C SER A 422 10.14 -7.53 14.83
N PHE A 423 9.04 -6.85 14.48
CA PHE A 423 9.06 -5.46 14.01
C PHE A 423 9.47 -4.52 15.16
N ASP A 424 10.58 -3.80 15.00
CA ASP A 424 11.06 -2.82 15.97
C ASP A 424 10.30 -1.49 15.85
N LEU A 425 9.46 -1.19 16.84
CA LEU A 425 8.69 0.05 16.88
C LEU A 425 9.55 1.29 17.17
N ASN A 426 10.78 1.13 17.67
CA ASN A 426 11.66 2.26 17.94
C ASN A 426 12.17 2.94 16.65
N LEU A 427 12.03 2.29 15.49
CA LEU A 427 12.34 2.89 14.20
C LEU A 427 11.61 4.22 14.01
N PHE A 428 10.35 4.32 14.43
CA PHE A 428 9.58 5.56 14.31
C PHE A 428 10.13 6.69 15.19
N ASN A 429 10.67 6.37 16.37
CA ASN A 429 11.34 7.37 17.20
C ASN A 429 12.68 7.79 16.61
N ARG A 430 13.47 6.81 16.13
CA ARG A 430 14.80 7.03 15.53
C ARG A 430 14.72 7.97 14.31
N PHE A 431 13.67 7.84 13.51
CA PHE A 431 13.48 8.62 12.29
C PHE A 431 12.36 9.67 12.38
N ALA A 432 11.97 10.08 13.59
CA ALA A 432 10.93 11.10 13.78
C ALA A 432 11.27 12.42 13.06
N GLY A 433 12.57 12.75 12.99
CA GLY A 433 13.10 13.91 12.26
C GLY A 433 13.13 13.76 10.73
N GLY A 434 12.75 12.63 10.17
CA GLY A 434 12.94 12.34 8.75
C GLY A 434 14.40 12.00 8.40
N VAL A 435 14.75 12.11 7.12
CA VAL A 435 16.08 11.83 6.57
C VAL A 435 16.52 12.95 5.62
N SER A 436 17.81 13.01 5.31
CA SER A 436 18.36 14.00 4.38
C SER A 436 17.91 13.71 2.95
N SER A 437 17.62 14.77 2.18
CA SER A 437 17.27 14.69 0.76
C SER A 437 18.48 14.70 -0.19
N TYR A 438 19.71 14.66 0.34
CA TYR A 438 20.94 14.85 -0.46
C TYR A 438 21.44 13.58 -1.17
N MET A 439 20.92 12.39 -0.83
CA MET A 439 21.43 11.11 -1.38
C MET A 439 20.93 10.76 -2.79
#